data_AF-A0A7Y2H5H3-F1
#
_entry.id   AF-A0A7Y2H5H3-F1
#
_cell.length_a   1.000
_cell.length_b   1.000
_cell.length_c   1.000
_cell.angle_alpha   90.00
_cell.angle_beta   90.00
_cell.angle_gamma   90.00
#
_symmetry.space_group_name_H-M   'P 1'
#
loop_
_entity.id
_entity.type
_entity.pdbx_description
1 polymer ?
#
loop_
_entity_poly.entity_id
_entity_poly.type
_entity_poly.pdbx_seq_one_letter_code
_entity_poly.pdbx_strand_id
1 'polypeptide(L)'
;TIPANEDGTHKLDKNSFHIWPRGKFMFIAMPNLDGSFTCTLFLPFEGEVSFENLKTKEEARDFFKTYFPNVMQDIENLTGDFLSNPTSAMVTMKCFPWTYWDKVALVGDSAHAIVPFYGQGMNAGFEDIYVLDQLIHELGDDWETIFKTYEKQRKPNADAIAELSYRNFMEMSSKTADPMFLLQKKIEKRFSAKYPEKWIPAYSRVTFSDRPYVEALEIGDRQEAIMKEIMAHPGIEEVWDSEMVEKMILERL
;
A
#
# COMPACT_ATOMS: atom_id res chain seq x y z
N THR A 1 16.63 6.74 12.26
CA THR A 1 16.34 5.28 12.32
C THR A 1 16.06 4.87 13.77
N ILE A 2 15.50 3.68 14.03
CA ILE A 2 15.51 3.10 15.40
C ILE A 2 16.76 2.21 15.47
N PRO A 3 17.72 2.47 16.38
CA PRO A 3 18.92 1.65 16.50
C PRO A 3 18.59 0.27 17.09
N ALA A 4 19.48 -0.70 16.85
CA ALA A 4 19.46 -1.98 17.53
C ALA A 4 19.69 -1.81 19.05
N ASN A 5 19.34 -2.83 19.83
CA ASN A 5 19.79 -2.95 21.22
C ASN A 5 21.32 -3.11 21.30
N GLU A 6 21.90 -2.92 22.48
CA GLU A 6 23.34 -3.12 22.70
C GLU A 6 23.84 -4.53 22.34
N ASP A 7 22.95 -5.53 22.42
CA ASP A 7 23.21 -6.92 22.03
C ASP A 7 22.99 -7.21 20.53
N GLY A 8 22.66 -6.18 19.73
CA GLY A 8 22.37 -6.29 18.30
C GLY A 8 20.97 -6.80 17.96
N THR A 9 20.10 -7.00 18.95
CA THR A 9 18.71 -7.43 18.71
C THR A 9 17.79 -6.26 18.36
N HIS A 10 16.66 -6.57 17.74
CA HIS A 10 15.61 -5.60 17.40
C HIS A 10 14.89 -5.09 18.65
N LYS A 11 14.64 -3.76 18.71
CA LYS A 11 13.83 -3.13 19.76
C LYS A 11 12.33 -3.43 19.67
N LEU A 12 11.84 -3.65 18.46
CA LEU A 12 10.45 -4.01 18.15
C LEU A 12 10.39 -5.41 17.54
N ASP A 13 9.19 -5.97 17.36
CA ASP A 13 9.05 -7.26 16.69
C ASP A 13 9.65 -7.22 15.27
N LYS A 14 10.67 -8.04 15.04
CA LYS A 14 11.43 -8.11 13.79
C LYS A 14 10.66 -8.75 12.63
N ASN A 15 9.55 -9.43 12.91
CA ASN A 15 8.73 -10.11 11.89
C ASN A 15 7.50 -9.29 11.49
N SER A 16 7.40 -8.05 11.96
CA SER A 16 6.24 -7.19 11.74
C SER A 16 6.57 -5.94 10.93
N PHE A 17 5.59 -5.49 10.15
CA PHE A 17 5.59 -4.18 9.52
C PHE A 17 4.85 -3.21 10.46
N HIS A 18 5.58 -2.24 11.03
CA HIS A 18 5.04 -1.36 12.07
C HIS A 18 4.48 -0.07 11.48
N ILE A 19 3.24 0.27 11.86
CA ILE A 19 2.51 1.45 11.38
C ILE A 19 1.91 2.22 12.56
N TRP A 20 2.12 3.53 12.59
CA TRP A 20 1.47 4.46 13.51
C TRP A 20 0.65 5.50 12.74
N PRO A 21 -0.67 5.30 12.55
CA PRO A 21 -1.52 6.21 11.78
C PRO A 21 -2.00 7.42 12.58
N ARG A 22 -2.10 8.61 11.96
CA ARG A 22 -2.56 9.87 12.58
C ARG A 22 -3.52 10.67 11.68
N GLY A 23 -4.36 10.00 10.90
CA GLY A 23 -5.33 10.67 10.04
C GLY A 23 -4.69 11.18 8.76
N LYS A 24 -4.11 12.39 8.80
CA LYS A 24 -3.51 13.03 7.61
C LYS A 24 -2.04 12.68 7.38
N PHE A 25 -1.42 11.99 8.34
CA PHE A 25 -0.02 11.61 8.32
C PHE A 25 0.17 10.30 9.05
N MET A 26 1.30 9.64 8.83
CA MET A 26 1.63 8.37 9.49
C MET A 26 3.13 8.15 9.55
N PHE A 27 3.53 7.31 10.49
CA PHE A 27 4.91 6.87 10.65
C PHE A 27 4.98 5.36 10.45
N ILE A 28 5.98 4.88 9.73
CA ILE A 28 6.22 3.43 9.53
C ILE A 28 7.65 3.07 9.91
N ALA A 29 7.86 1.81 10.29
CA ALA A 29 9.20 1.26 10.53
C ALA A 29 9.33 -0.16 9.97
N MET A 30 10.41 -0.39 9.22
CA MET A 30 10.78 -1.67 8.62
C MET A 30 12.07 -2.21 9.25
N PRO A 31 12.10 -3.50 9.63
CA PRO A 31 13.27 -4.12 10.25
C PRO A 31 14.41 -4.28 9.25
N ASN A 32 15.64 -4.02 9.70
CA ASN A 32 16.88 -4.31 9.00
C ASN A 32 17.55 -5.56 9.59
N LEU A 33 18.49 -6.18 8.86
CA LEU A 33 19.17 -7.39 9.32
C LEU A 33 20.12 -7.16 10.51
N ASP A 34 20.58 -5.92 10.70
CA ASP A 34 21.52 -5.51 11.75
C ASP A 34 20.85 -5.18 13.10
N GLY A 35 19.56 -5.48 13.24
CA GLY A 35 18.78 -5.18 14.45
C GLY A 35 18.11 -3.79 14.45
N SER A 36 18.48 -2.91 13.52
CA SER A 36 17.88 -1.57 13.42
C SER A 36 16.54 -1.57 12.66
N PHE A 37 15.82 -0.44 12.69
CA PHE A 37 14.68 -0.19 11.80
C PHE A 37 14.88 1.09 10.98
N THR A 38 14.58 0.99 9.69
CA THR A 38 14.43 2.14 8.82
C THR A 38 13.03 2.72 9.00
N CYS A 39 12.96 4.00 9.34
CA CYS A 39 11.70 4.67 9.63
C CYS A 39 11.36 5.70 8.56
N THR A 40 10.07 5.84 8.24
CA THR A 40 9.58 6.81 7.26
C THR A 40 8.39 7.56 7.83
N LEU A 41 8.48 8.89 7.84
CA LEU A 41 7.36 9.78 8.17
C LEU A 41 6.71 10.27 6.88
N PHE A 42 5.43 9.98 6.71
CA PHE A 42 4.61 10.57 5.66
C PHE A 42 3.81 11.72 6.25
N LEU A 43 4.12 12.95 5.85
CA LEU A 43 3.54 14.18 6.38
C LEU A 43 3.25 15.15 5.22
N PRO A 44 2.17 15.95 5.25
CA PRO A 44 1.93 16.98 4.26
C PRO A 44 3.07 18.00 4.19
N PHE A 45 3.30 18.58 3.01
CA PHE A 45 4.28 19.66 2.85
C PHE A 45 3.83 20.94 3.56
N GLU A 46 2.54 21.27 3.47
CA GLU A 46 1.94 22.51 3.95
C GLU A 46 0.75 22.26 4.89
N GLY A 47 0.39 23.27 5.68
CA GLY A 47 -0.75 23.26 6.61
C GLY A 47 -0.35 23.30 8.07
N GLU A 48 -1.30 23.06 8.99
CA GLU A 48 -1.07 23.16 10.44
C GLU A 48 -0.01 22.15 10.95
N VAL A 49 -0.12 20.89 10.51
CA VAL A 49 0.79 19.79 10.87
C VAL A 49 1.49 19.30 9.61
N SER A 50 2.68 19.82 9.35
CA SER A 50 3.33 19.78 8.03
C SER A 50 4.85 19.90 8.11
N PHE A 51 5.55 19.53 7.03
CA PHE A 51 7.01 19.67 6.94
C PHE A 51 7.47 21.13 7.00
N GLU A 52 6.72 22.09 6.45
CA GLU A 52 7.08 23.51 6.50
C GLU A 52 7.18 24.06 7.94
N ASN A 53 6.50 23.43 8.91
CA ASN A 53 6.50 23.85 10.32
C ASN A 53 7.53 23.09 11.18
N LEU A 54 8.31 22.16 10.60
CA LEU A 54 9.31 21.36 11.31
C LEU A 54 10.73 21.71 10.84
N LYS A 55 11.20 22.91 11.21
CA LYS A 55 12.50 23.46 10.74
C LYS A 55 13.63 23.25 11.74
N THR A 56 13.30 23.07 13.01
CA THR A 56 14.26 22.98 14.11
C THR A 56 14.19 21.63 14.82
N LYS A 57 15.23 21.30 15.60
CA LYS A 57 15.27 20.05 16.37
C LYS A 57 14.20 20.05 17.45
N GLU A 58 13.93 21.20 18.04
CA GLU A 58 12.95 21.41 19.09
C GLU A 58 11.52 21.18 18.55
N GLU A 59 11.18 21.78 17.40
CA GLU A 59 9.89 21.57 16.73
C GLU A 59 9.67 20.09 16.35
N ALA A 60 10.67 19.45 15.74
CA ALA A 60 10.61 18.03 15.44
C ALA A 60 10.43 17.19 16.70
N ARG A 61 11.17 17.49 17.78
CA ARG A 61 11.05 16.79 19.06
C ARG A 61 9.64 16.90 19.64
N ASP A 62 9.07 18.10 19.64
CA ASP A 62 7.75 18.34 20.22
C ASP A 62 6.64 17.75 19.36
N PHE A 63 6.79 17.75 18.03
CA PHE A 63 5.94 17.00 17.11
C PHE A 63 5.91 15.51 17.45
N PHE A 64 7.08 14.87 17.55
CA PHE A 64 7.13 13.43 17.84
C PHE A 64 6.67 13.10 19.27
N LYS A 65 6.93 13.95 20.27
CA LYS A 65 6.35 13.75 21.61
C LYS A 65 4.82 13.83 21.60
N THR A 66 4.27 14.76 20.85
CA THR A 66 2.82 15.00 20.79
C THR A 66 2.12 13.87 20.06
N TYR A 67 2.63 13.48 18.89
CA TYR A 67 1.96 12.53 18.03
C TYR A 67 2.47 11.10 18.17
N PHE A 68 3.73 10.86 18.53
CA PHE A 68 4.35 9.53 18.58
C PHE A 68 5.12 9.28 19.88
N PRO A 69 4.50 9.48 21.07
CA PRO A 69 5.21 9.40 22.35
C PRO A 69 5.88 8.05 22.62
N ASN A 70 5.27 6.95 22.14
CA ASN A 70 5.82 5.60 22.32
C ASN A 70 7.08 5.36 21.48
N VAL A 71 7.16 5.98 20.30
CA VAL A 71 8.30 5.80 19.38
C VAL A 71 9.49 6.67 19.83
N MET A 72 9.22 7.80 20.47
CA MET A 72 10.26 8.70 20.98
C MET A 72 11.19 8.07 22.02
N GLN A 73 10.76 7.00 22.70
CA GLN A 73 11.60 6.30 23.67
C GLN A 73 12.72 5.50 22.98
N ASP A 74 12.46 5.01 21.77
CA ASP A 74 13.37 4.13 21.04
C ASP A 74 14.29 4.89 20.07
N ILE A 75 13.97 6.16 19.76
CA ILE A 75 14.72 6.95 18.78
C ILE A 75 15.61 7.99 19.47
N GLU A 76 16.90 7.67 19.57
CA GLU A 76 17.90 8.51 20.24
C GLU A 76 18.29 9.77 19.45
N ASN A 77 18.29 9.73 18.11
CA ASN A 77 18.77 10.82 17.24
C ASN A 77 17.76 11.27 16.16
N LEU A 78 16.46 11.14 16.44
CA LEU A 78 15.39 11.40 15.46
C LEU A 78 15.52 12.78 14.79
N THR A 79 15.83 13.79 15.60
CA THR A 79 15.86 15.19 15.18
C THR A 79 17.12 15.53 14.38
N GLY A 80 18.21 14.77 14.55
CA GLY A 80 19.40 14.88 13.71
C GLY A 80 19.14 14.32 12.31
N ASP A 81 18.70 13.06 12.27
CA ASP A 81 18.39 12.35 11.01
C ASP A 81 17.29 13.07 10.22
N PHE A 82 16.26 13.56 10.90
CA PHE A 82 15.14 14.24 10.26
C PHE A 82 15.57 15.53 9.53
N LEU A 83 16.47 16.31 10.12
CA LEU A 83 16.93 17.57 9.53
C LEU A 83 18.04 17.35 8.49
N SER A 84 18.81 16.26 8.57
CA SER A 84 19.85 15.96 7.59
C SER A 84 19.31 15.30 6.32
N ASN A 85 18.21 14.56 6.43
CA ASN A 85 17.62 13.87 5.29
C ASN A 85 16.67 14.81 4.54
N PRO A 86 16.84 15.00 3.22
CA PRO A 86 15.95 15.86 2.45
C PRO A 86 14.53 15.31 2.41
N THR A 87 13.54 16.19 2.47
CA THR A 87 12.14 15.82 2.27
C THR A 87 11.89 15.48 0.81
N SER A 88 11.36 14.28 0.56
CA SER A 88 11.03 13.81 -0.79
C SER A 88 9.54 13.94 -1.09
N ALA A 89 9.21 14.41 -2.28
CA ALA A 89 7.84 14.40 -2.78
C ALA A 89 7.47 13.02 -3.30
N MET A 90 6.25 12.58 -3.01
CA MET A 90 5.68 11.38 -3.59
C MET A 90 4.73 11.78 -4.70
N VAL A 91 4.86 11.15 -5.86
CA VAL A 91 4.03 11.41 -7.03
C VAL A 91 3.49 10.11 -7.59
N THR A 92 2.31 10.18 -8.18
CA THR A 92 1.81 9.12 -9.08
C THR A 92 1.85 9.67 -10.49
N MET A 93 2.59 9.00 -11.38
CA MET A 93 2.68 9.36 -12.78
C MET A 93 2.03 8.27 -13.62
N LYS A 94 1.11 8.68 -14.49
CA LYS A 94 0.50 7.82 -15.49
C LYS A 94 0.83 8.39 -16.86
N CYS A 95 1.48 7.59 -17.71
CA CYS A 95 1.69 7.94 -19.11
C CYS A 95 1.19 6.82 -20.03
N PHE A 96 0.96 7.18 -21.29
CA PHE A 96 0.70 6.29 -22.42
C PHE A 96 0.87 7.11 -23.72
N PRO A 97 1.40 6.55 -24.82
CA PRO A 97 1.98 5.21 -24.95
C PRO A 97 3.28 5.04 -24.16
N TRP A 98 3.71 3.80 -23.95
CA TRP A 98 4.99 3.50 -23.28
C TRP A 98 6.11 3.24 -24.27
N THR A 99 5.77 3.16 -25.55
CA THR A 99 6.66 2.68 -26.58
C THR A 99 6.73 3.66 -27.74
N TYR A 100 7.87 3.64 -28.43
CA TYR A 100 8.09 4.42 -29.63
C TYR A 100 8.67 3.53 -30.73
N TRP A 101 7.80 3.21 -31.70
CA TRP A 101 8.09 2.25 -32.79
C TRP A 101 8.67 0.94 -32.25
N ASP A 102 9.76 0.47 -32.85
CA ASP A 102 10.53 -0.70 -32.47
C ASP A 102 11.82 -0.32 -31.72
N LYS A 103 11.90 0.91 -31.17
CA LYS A 103 13.17 1.49 -30.67
C LYS A 103 13.23 1.69 -29.16
N VAL A 104 12.13 2.11 -28.53
CA VAL A 104 12.12 2.50 -27.12
C VAL A 104 10.89 1.92 -26.43
N ALA A 105 11.08 1.41 -25.22
CA ALA A 105 10.02 1.05 -24.29
C ALA A 105 10.34 1.58 -22.89
N LEU A 106 9.33 2.11 -22.20
CA LEU A 106 9.39 2.50 -20.80
C LEU A 106 9.03 1.31 -19.91
N VAL A 107 9.74 1.17 -18.79
CA VAL A 107 9.57 0.06 -17.84
C VAL A 107 9.69 0.55 -16.40
N GLY A 108 8.91 -0.04 -15.48
CA GLY A 108 8.89 0.34 -14.06
C GLY A 108 8.52 1.81 -13.86
N ASP A 109 9.19 2.49 -12.92
CA ASP A 109 8.88 3.89 -12.55
C ASP A 109 8.98 4.88 -13.73
N SER A 110 9.74 4.56 -14.78
CA SER A 110 9.78 5.40 -16.00
C SER A 110 8.46 5.41 -16.77
N ALA A 111 7.65 4.35 -16.63
CA ALA A 111 6.33 4.20 -17.22
C ALA A 111 5.20 4.48 -16.20
N HIS A 112 5.39 4.09 -14.94
CA HIS A 112 4.35 4.14 -13.91
C HIS A 112 4.91 4.34 -12.49
N ALA A 113 5.44 5.53 -12.19
CA ALA A 113 5.76 5.86 -10.81
C ALA A 113 4.48 5.84 -9.95
N ILE A 114 4.47 5.04 -8.88
CA ILE A 114 3.35 4.92 -7.95
C ILE A 114 3.77 5.27 -6.52
N VAL A 115 2.81 5.75 -5.73
CA VAL A 115 3.04 5.97 -4.30
C VAL A 115 3.35 4.65 -3.58
N PRO A 116 4.21 4.65 -2.54
CA PRO A 116 4.76 3.41 -1.97
C PRO A 116 3.84 2.72 -0.96
N PHE A 117 2.55 3.07 -0.90
CA PHE A 117 1.67 2.63 0.17
C PHE A 117 1.22 1.18 0.08
N TYR A 118 1.39 0.53 -1.08
CA TYR A 118 1.22 -0.92 -1.21
C TYR A 118 2.55 -1.71 -1.21
N GLY A 119 3.70 -1.03 -1.30
CA GLY A 119 5.00 -1.70 -1.44
C GLY A 119 5.19 -2.43 -2.77
N GLN A 120 4.49 -2.01 -3.84
CA GLN A 120 4.39 -2.77 -5.09
C GLN A 120 5.14 -2.15 -6.29
N GLY A 121 5.77 -0.98 -6.16
CA GLY A 121 6.48 -0.34 -7.29
C GLY A 121 7.59 -1.22 -7.87
N MET A 122 8.47 -1.74 -7.00
CA MET A 122 9.53 -2.68 -7.40
C MET A 122 8.95 -3.98 -8.02
N ASN A 123 7.93 -4.58 -7.38
CA ASN A 123 7.34 -5.84 -7.86
C ASN A 123 6.66 -5.65 -9.22
N ALA A 124 5.91 -4.57 -9.42
CA ALA A 124 5.29 -4.24 -10.70
C ALA A 124 6.35 -3.99 -11.78
N GLY A 125 7.46 -3.32 -11.44
CA GLY A 125 8.60 -3.15 -12.35
C GLY A 125 9.30 -4.46 -12.71
N PHE A 126 9.45 -5.40 -11.77
CA PHE A 126 9.96 -6.75 -12.07
C PHE A 126 8.99 -7.55 -12.94
N GLU A 127 7.69 -7.45 -12.68
CA GLU A 127 6.66 -8.09 -13.48
C GLU A 127 6.65 -7.56 -14.92
N ASP A 128 6.93 -6.27 -15.14
CA ASP A 128 7.08 -5.71 -16.48
C ASP A 128 8.23 -6.38 -17.26
N ILE A 129 9.39 -6.53 -16.61
CA ILE A 129 10.57 -7.17 -17.23
C ILE A 129 10.27 -8.63 -17.53
N TYR A 130 9.59 -9.33 -16.61
CA TYR A 130 9.15 -10.71 -16.82
C TYR A 130 8.24 -10.84 -18.04
N VAL A 131 7.21 -9.98 -18.17
CA VAL A 131 6.31 -10.01 -19.32
C VAL A 131 7.04 -9.67 -20.62
N LEU A 132 7.94 -8.68 -20.60
CA LEU A 132 8.73 -8.32 -21.78
C LEU A 132 9.64 -9.49 -22.23
N ASP A 133 10.28 -10.18 -21.28
CA ASP A 133 11.11 -11.36 -21.55
C ASP A 133 10.29 -12.50 -22.18
N GLN A 134 9.08 -12.78 -21.68
CA GLN A 134 8.19 -13.78 -22.29
C GLN A 134 7.84 -13.41 -23.73
N LEU A 135 7.47 -12.16 -23.99
CA LEU A 135 7.14 -11.70 -25.34
C LEU A 135 8.32 -11.79 -26.31
N ILE A 136 9.55 -11.51 -25.84
CA ILE A 136 10.77 -11.68 -26.64
C ILE A 136 10.98 -13.15 -27.03
N HIS A 137 10.77 -14.08 -26.09
CA HIS A 137 10.89 -15.51 -26.38
C HIS A 137 9.82 -16.01 -27.36
N GLU A 138 8.60 -15.49 -27.28
CA GLU A 138 7.48 -15.90 -28.13
C GLU A 138 7.53 -15.30 -29.54
N LEU A 139 7.95 -14.04 -29.67
CA LEU A 139 7.85 -13.26 -30.91
C LEU A 139 9.20 -13.02 -31.61
N GLY A 140 10.32 -13.39 -30.99
CA GLY A 140 11.65 -13.24 -31.56
C GLY A 140 12.05 -11.77 -31.74
N ASP A 141 12.39 -11.38 -32.97
CA ASP A 141 12.91 -10.03 -33.28
C ASP A 141 11.82 -9.04 -33.74
N ASP A 142 10.53 -9.39 -33.67
CA ASP A 142 9.43 -8.47 -34.00
C ASP A 142 9.16 -7.47 -32.86
N TRP A 143 10.12 -6.55 -32.67
CA TRP A 143 10.12 -5.56 -31.60
C TRP A 143 8.89 -4.63 -31.62
N GLU A 144 8.37 -4.31 -32.80
CA GLU A 144 7.17 -3.48 -32.90
C GLU A 144 5.95 -4.21 -32.31
N THR A 145 5.78 -5.50 -32.62
CA THR A 145 4.71 -6.31 -32.04
C THR A 145 4.94 -6.59 -30.55
N ILE A 146 6.17 -6.87 -30.13
CA ILE A 146 6.55 -7.06 -28.71
C ILE A 146 6.15 -5.83 -27.90
N PHE A 147 6.58 -4.64 -28.32
CA PHE A 147 6.32 -3.39 -27.61
C PHE A 147 4.83 -3.04 -27.56
N LYS A 148 4.10 -3.17 -28.67
CA LYS A 148 2.65 -2.94 -28.70
C LYS A 148 1.89 -3.93 -27.81
N THR A 149 2.35 -5.18 -27.72
CA THR A 149 1.70 -6.21 -26.88
C THR A 149 1.99 -5.94 -25.40
N TYR A 150 3.25 -5.68 -25.07
CA TYR A 150 3.70 -5.32 -23.72
C TYR A 150 2.92 -4.15 -23.14
N GLU A 151 2.85 -3.00 -23.83
CA GLU A 151 2.19 -1.81 -23.26
C GLU A 151 0.69 -2.03 -23.09
N LYS A 152 0.03 -2.76 -24.00
CA LYS A 152 -1.41 -3.07 -23.89
C LYS A 152 -1.71 -4.03 -22.73
N GLN A 153 -0.82 -4.99 -22.48
CA GLN A 153 -0.97 -5.95 -21.39
C GLN A 153 -0.65 -5.33 -20.03
N ARG A 154 0.41 -4.51 -19.94
CA ARG A 154 0.90 -3.97 -18.67
C ARG A 154 0.22 -2.68 -18.23
N LYS A 155 -0.20 -1.81 -19.15
CA LYS A 155 -0.80 -0.52 -18.81
C LYS A 155 -2.03 -0.62 -17.88
N PRO A 156 -3.02 -1.51 -18.12
CA PRO A 156 -4.15 -1.66 -17.21
C PRO A 156 -3.74 -2.10 -15.80
N ASN A 157 -2.72 -2.98 -15.71
CA ASN A 157 -2.20 -3.48 -14.44
C ASN A 157 -1.44 -2.40 -13.66
N ALA A 158 -0.62 -1.59 -14.35
CA ALA A 158 0.06 -0.45 -13.75
C ALA A 158 -0.92 0.62 -13.24
N ASP A 159 -2.00 0.89 -13.99
CA ASP A 159 -3.03 1.82 -13.54
C ASP A 159 -3.83 1.28 -12.35
N ALA A 160 -4.10 -0.03 -12.34
CA ALA A 160 -4.78 -0.69 -11.24
C ALA A 160 -3.95 -0.67 -9.95
N ILE A 161 -2.65 -0.97 -10.02
CA ILE A 161 -1.80 -0.96 -8.82
C ILE A 161 -1.57 0.46 -8.29
N ALA A 162 -1.53 1.47 -9.17
CA ALA A 162 -1.51 2.87 -8.76
C ALA A 162 -2.76 3.24 -7.94
N GLU A 163 -3.94 2.82 -8.42
CA GLU A 163 -5.21 3.05 -7.73
C GLU A 163 -5.29 2.28 -6.40
N LEU A 164 -4.92 1.00 -6.39
CA LEU A 164 -4.87 0.18 -5.18
C LEU A 164 -3.93 0.77 -4.12
N SER A 165 -2.76 1.27 -4.53
CA SER A 165 -1.82 1.95 -3.64
C SER A 165 -2.41 3.22 -3.04
N TYR A 166 -3.08 4.04 -3.85
CA TYR A 166 -3.77 5.24 -3.37
C TYR A 166 -4.90 4.90 -2.38
N ARG A 167 -5.70 3.87 -2.66
CA ARG A 167 -6.76 3.41 -1.74
C ARG A 167 -6.19 2.90 -0.42
N ASN A 168 -5.08 2.16 -0.47
CA ASN A 168 -4.43 1.65 0.74
C ASN A 168 -3.88 2.79 1.61
N PHE A 169 -3.36 3.87 1.01
CA PHE A 169 -3.02 5.08 1.75
C PHE A 169 -4.22 5.67 2.51
N MET A 170 -5.35 5.83 1.83
CA MET A 170 -6.57 6.36 2.45
C MET A 170 -7.07 5.45 3.58
N GLU A 171 -6.99 4.12 3.38
CA GLU A 171 -7.35 3.12 4.37
C GLU A 171 -6.45 3.21 5.61
N MET A 172 -5.13 3.15 5.44
CA MET A 172 -4.15 3.21 6.53
C MET A 172 -4.21 4.52 7.31
N SER A 173 -4.37 5.64 6.61
CA SER A 173 -4.26 6.97 7.18
C SER A 173 -5.51 7.37 7.98
N SER A 174 -6.71 7.18 7.43
CA SER A 174 -7.94 7.77 7.95
C SER A 174 -8.99 6.77 8.46
N LYS A 175 -9.08 5.59 7.86
CA LYS A 175 -10.19 4.65 8.14
C LYS A 175 -9.94 3.72 9.32
N THR A 176 -8.69 3.48 9.69
CA THR A 176 -8.34 2.59 10.81
C THR A 176 -8.90 3.02 12.17
N ALA A 177 -9.31 4.28 12.32
CA ALA A 177 -9.96 4.81 13.52
C ALA A 177 -11.51 4.83 13.46
N ASP A 178 -12.12 4.49 12.32
CA ASP A 178 -13.58 4.51 12.13
C ASP A 178 -14.20 3.18 12.61
N PRO A 179 -15.11 3.20 13.61
CA PRO A 179 -15.79 2.00 14.10
C PRO A 179 -16.52 1.20 13.00
N MET A 180 -17.13 1.89 12.04
CA MET A 180 -17.89 1.24 10.96
C MET A 180 -16.97 0.55 9.97
N PHE A 181 -15.82 1.17 9.67
CA PHE A 181 -14.78 0.53 8.88
C PHE A 181 -14.23 -0.72 9.58
N LEU A 182 -13.98 -0.66 10.89
CA LEU A 182 -13.53 -1.82 11.67
C LEU A 182 -14.58 -2.93 11.69
N LEU A 183 -15.86 -2.60 11.75
CA LEU A 183 -16.95 -3.57 11.66
C LEU A 183 -16.98 -4.25 10.29
N GLN A 184 -16.89 -3.49 9.18
CA GLN A 184 -16.81 -4.06 7.84
C GLN A 184 -15.63 -5.04 7.73
N LYS A 185 -14.43 -4.66 8.20
CA LYS A 185 -13.25 -5.56 8.20
C LYS A 185 -13.46 -6.81 9.05
N LYS A 186 -14.20 -6.73 10.16
CA LYS A 186 -14.57 -7.91 10.98
C LYS A 186 -15.47 -8.86 10.19
N ILE A 187 -16.48 -8.35 9.49
CA ILE A 187 -17.36 -9.14 8.64
C ILE A 187 -16.57 -9.80 7.51
N GLU A 188 -15.78 -9.02 6.76
CA GLU A 188 -14.92 -9.53 5.67
C GLU A 188 -13.98 -10.62 6.16
N LYS A 189 -13.30 -10.41 7.30
CA LYS A 189 -12.36 -11.38 7.87
C LYS A 189 -13.08 -12.67 8.29
N ARG A 190 -14.25 -12.56 8.93
CA ARG A 190 -15.05 -13.72 9.34
C ARG A 190 -15.53 -14.51 8.12
N PHE A 191 -16.04 -13.82 7.12
CA PHE A 191 -16.54 -14.44 5.89
C PHE A 191 -15.41 -15.11 5.10
N SER A 192 -14.29 -14.43 4.91
CA SER A 192 -13.09 -14.95 4.23
C SER A 192 -12.51 -16.18 4.93
N ALA A 193 -12.50 -16.21 6.28
CA ALA A 193 -12.05 -17.37 7.03
C ALA A 193 -12.94 -18.61 6.83
N LYS A 194 -14.25 -18.42 6.60
CA LYS A 194 -15.21 -19.50 6.38
C LYS A 194 -15.30 -19.93 4.91
N TYR A 195 -15.11 -18.99 3.98
CA TYR A 195 -15.20 -19.18 2.53
C TYR A 195 -13.95 -18.63 1.81
N PRO A 196 -12.75 -19.16 2.09
CA PRO A 196 -11.49 -18.63 1.54
C PRO A 196 -11.44 -18.67 0.02
N GLU A 197 -12.13 -19.62 -0.62
CA GLU A 197 -12.24 -19.76 -2.07
C GLU A 197 -13.19 -18.74 -2.72
N LYS A 198 -14.11 -18.16 -1.94
CA LYS A 198 -15.12 -17.20 -2.46
C LYS A 198 -14.77 -15.74 -2.16
N TRP A 199 -14.06 -15.50 -1.06
CA TRP A 199 -13.69 -14.15 -0.64
C TRP A 199 -12.22 -14.07 -0.25
N ILE A 200 -11.38 -13.84 -1.26
CA ILE A 200 -9.97 -13.51 -1.04
C ILE A 200 -9.86 -11.99 -0.92
N PRO A 201 -9.28 -11.45 0.17
CA PRO A 201 -9.07 -10.01 0.33
C PRO A 201 -8.17 -9.41 -0.75
N ALA A 202 -8.40 -8.15 -1.12
CA ALA A 202 -7.57 -7.42 -2.09
C ALA A 202 -6.08 -7.44 -1.74
N TYR A 203 -5.72 -7.27 -0.46
CA TYR A 203 -4.34 -7.39 0.00
C TYR A 203 -3.71 -8.74 -0.35
N SER A 204 -4.42 -9.84 -0.11
CA SER A 204 -3.93 -11.17 -0.42
C SER A 204 -3.80 -11.41 -1.92
N ARG A 205 -4.73 -10.89 -2.74
CA ARG A 205 -4.65 -11.00 -4.20
C ARG A 205 -3.43 -10.28 -4.76
N VAL A 206 -3.15 -9.08 -4.27
CA VAL A 206 -2.04 -8.25 -4.77
C VAL A 206 -0.68 -8.74 -4.26
N THR A 207 -0.59 -9.18 -3.00
CA THR A 207 0.71 -9.46 -2.36
C THR A 207 1.12 -10.92 -2.46
N PHE A 208 0.17 -11.86 -2.51
CA PHE A 208 0.45 -13.31 -2.42
C PHE A 208 -0.02 -14.10 -3.64
N SER A 209 -0.27 -13.43 -4.76
CA SER A 209 -0.56 -14.09 -6.04
C SER A 209 0.12 -13.36 -7.20
N ASP A 210 0.22 -14.05 -8.33
CA ASP A 210 0.70 -13.55 -9.61
C ASP A 210 -0.45 -13.13 -10.55
N ARG A 211 -1.66 -13.00 -10.01
CA ARG A 211 -2.83 -12.59 -10.80
C ARG A 211 -2.75 -11.12 -11.21
N PRO A 212 -3.31 -10.76 -12.36
CA PRO A 212 -3.31 -9.37 -12.84
C PRO A 212 -3.88 -8.40 -11.79
N TYR A 213 -3.19 -7.26 -11.56
CA TYR A 213 -3.69 -6.21 -10.66
C TYR A 213 -5.05 -5.67 -11.08
N VAL A 214 -5.36 -5.64 -12.38
CA VAL A 214 -6.68 -5.24 -12.87
C VAL A 214 -7.79 -6.16 -12.35
N GLU A 215 -7.55 -7.47 -12.31
CA GLU A 215 -8.48 -8.44 -11.73
C GLU A 215 -8.65 -8.20 -10.22
N ALA A 216 -7.55 -7.94 -9.51
CA ALA A 216 -7.60 -7.66 -8.08
C ALA A 216 -8.42 -6.38 -7.76
N LEU A 217 -8.29 -5.35 -8.59
CA LEU A 217 -9.08 -4.11 -8.48
C LEU A 217 -10.56 -4.36 -8.75
N GLU A 218 -10.90 -5.02 -9.86
CA GLU A 218 -12.29 -5.33 -10.23
C GLU A 218 -13.01 -6.18 -9.18
N ILE A 219 -12.33 -7.21 -8.67
CA ILE A 219 -12.88 -8.05 -7.60
C ILE A 219 -13.01 -7.26 -6.31
N GLY A 220 -12.02 -6.43 -5.97
CA GLY A 220 -12.08 -5.55 -4.80
C GLY A 220 -13.26 -4.59 -4.86
N ASP A 221 -13.51 -3.97 -6.01
CA ASP A 221 -14.67 -3.10 -6.24
C ASP A 221 -16.00 -3.83 -6.08
N ARG A 222 -16.08 -5.06 -6.60
CA ARG A 222 -17.26 -5.92 -6.42
C ARG A 222 -17.49 -6.28 -4.96
N GLN A 223 -16.43 -6.67 -4.24
CA GLN A 223 -16.49 -7.00 -2.81
C GLN A 223 -16.93 -5.80 -1.98
N GLU A 224 -16.38 -4.62 -2.25
CA GLU A 224 -16.77 -3.37 -1.59
C GLU A 224 -18.24 -3.01 -1.88
N ALA A 225 -18.73 -3.21 -3.11
CA ALA A 225 -20.13 -2.98 -3.44
C ALA A 225 -21.08 -3.90 -2.63
N ILE A 226 -20.72 -5.19 -2.51
CA ILE A 226 -21.46 -6.13 -1.66
C ILE A 226 -21.45 -5.65 -0.21
N MET A 227 -20.28 -5.27 0.32
CA MET A 227 -20.17 -4.80 1.70
C MET A 227 -20.97 -3.54 1.96
N LYS A 228 -21.06 -2.60 1.02
CA LYS A 228 -21.93 -1.42 1.15
C LYS A 228 -23.40 -1.79 1.36
N GLU A 229 -23.90 -2.82 0.67
CA GLU A 229 -25.26 -3.30 0.89
C GLU A 229 -25.42 -4.00 2.24
N ILE A 230 -24.46 -4.82 2.65
CA ILE A 230 -24.48 -5.51 3.95
C ILE A 230 -24.46 -4.50 5.11
N MET A 231 -23.55 -3.52 5.03
CA MET A 231 -23.36 -2.49 6.04
C MET A 231 -24.57 -1.54 6.14
N ALA A 232 -25.44 -1.48 5.12
CA ALA A 232 -26.68 -0.71 5.14
C ALA A 232 -27.84 -1.43 5.86
N HIS A 233 -27.66 -2.68 6.30
CA HIS A 233 -28.70 -3.41 7.02
C HIS A 233 -29.00 -2.74 8.38
N PRO A 234 -30.26 -2.47 8.73
CA PRO A 234 -30.62 -1.93 10.04
C PRO A 234 -30.17 -2.85 11.18
N GLY A 235 -29.43 -2.31 12.15
CA GLY A 235 -28.89 -3.10 13.26
C GLY A 235 -27.76 -4.06 12.88
N ILE A 236 -26.99 -3.73 11.82
CA ILE A 236 -25.83 -4.55 11.41
C ILE A 236 -24.83 -4.73 12.55
N GLU A 237 -24.66 -3.75 13.43
CA GLU A 237 -23.76 -3.80 14.58
C GLU A 237 -24.08 -4.95 15.54
N GLU A 238 -25.35 -5.33 15.66
CA GLU A 238 -25.83 -6.39 16.53
C GLU A 238 -25.89 -7.76 15.83
N VAL A 239 -26.06 -7.79 14.50
CA VAL A 239 -26.29 -9.03 13.73
C VAL A 239 -25.16 -9.41 12.77
N TRP A 240 -24.04 -8.68 12.78
CA TRP A 240 -22.93 -8.83 11.82
C TRP A 240 -22.35 -10.24 11.73
N ASP A 241 -22.41 -11.04 12.80
CA ASP A 241 -21.84 -12.39 12.89
C ASP A 241 -22.87 -13.52 12.66
N SER A 242 -24.11 -13.15 12.33
CA SER A 242 -25.24 -14.06 12.12
C SER A 242 -25.17 -14.80 10.77
N GLU A 243 -25.86 -15.95 10.71
CA GLU A 243 -26.04 -16.70 9.45
C GLU A 243 -26.82 -15.92 8.39
N MET A 244 -27.64 -14.95 8.81
CA MET A 244 -28.38 -14.07 7.89
C MET A 244 -27.41 -13.24 7.06
N VAL A 245 -26.47 -12.55 7.70
CA VAL A 245 -25.45 -11.73 7.03
C VAL A 245 -24.60 -12.59 6.10
N GLU A 246 -24.23 -13.79 6.55
CA GLU A 246 -23.49 -14.74 5.74
C GLU A 246 -24.25 -15.16 4.47
N LYS A 247 -25.53 -15.49 4.59
CA LYS A 247 -26.39 -15.79 3.43
C LYS A 247 -26.52 -14.61 2.48
N MET A 248 -26.70 -13.40 3.02
CA MET A 248 -26.79 -12.19 2.20
C MET A 248 -25.53 -11.97 1.35
N ILE A 249 -24.34 -12.25 1.91
CA ILE A 249 -23.08 -12.19 1.16
C ILE A 249 -23.07 -13.29 0.09
N LEU A 250 -23.39 -14.54 0.44
CA LEU A 250 -23.40 -15.67 -0.48
C LEU A 250 -24.34 -15.48 -1.69
N GLU A 251 -25.50 -14.85 -1.48
CA GLU A 251 -26.48 -14.56 -2.54
C GLU A 251 -26.01 -13.50 -3.55
N ARG A 252 -24.96 -12.73 -3.22
CA ARG A 252 -24.43 -11.63 -4.04
C ARG A 252 -23.09 -11.96 -4.73
N LEU A 253 -22.52 -13.12 -4.42
CA LEU A 253 -21.27 -13.62 -5.01
C LEU A 253 -21.43 -14.17 -6.43
#